data_AF-A0A1S8C9J1-F1
#
_entry.id   AF-A0A1S8C9J1-F1
#
_cell.length_a   1.000
_cell.length_b   1.000
_cell.length_c   1.000
_cell.angle_alpha   90.00
_cell.angle_beta   90.00
_cell.angle_gamma   90.00
#
_symmetry.space_group_name_H-M   'P 1'
#
loop_
_entity.id
_entity.type
_entity.pdbx_description
1 polymer ?
#
loop_
_entity_poly.entity_id
_entity_poly.type
_entity_poly.pdbx_seq_one_letter_code
_entity_poly.pdbx_strand_id
1 'polypeptide(L)'
;MPAGAPSSEERAYALASQRLDRALTQIRELGGEAEGEVGDPDAMESLHLALGRFAADEVIVSTLPLGISRWLRGNLPAKIEKVSGLPVVHLVDDGPRAG
;
A
#
# COMPACT_ATOMS: atom_id res chain seq x y z
N MET A 1 32.94 12.98 -9.32
CA MET A 1 31.96 12.79 -10.40
C MET A 1 30.60 13.16 -9.84
N PRO A 2 29.85 14.14 -10.41
CA PRO A 2 28.46 14.29 -10.03
C PRO A 2 27.72 13.01 -10.43
N ALA A 3 26.86 12.49 -9.54
CA ALA A 3 25.99 11.37 -9.88
C ALA A 3 25.16 11.75 -11.13
N GLY A 4 25.08 10.84 -12.10
CA GLY A 4 24.23 11.03 -13.28
C GLY A 4 22.77 11.27 -12.89
N ALA A 5 21.94 11.72 -13.82
CA ALA A 5 20.52 11.89 -13.56
C ALA A 5 19.93 10.59 -12.98
N PRO A 6 19.05 10.67 -11.96
CA PRO A 6 18.54 9.49 -11.28
C PRO A 6 17.81 8.57 -12.26
N SER A 7 17.90 7.26 -12.05
CA SER A 7 17.23 6.24 -12.83
C SER A 7 15.71 6.36 -12.73
N SER A 8 14.98 5.68 -13.61
CA SER A 8 13.51 5.65 -13.56
C SER A 8 13.00 5.01 -12.26
N GLU A 9 13.69 3.99 -11.77
CA GLU A 9 13.34 3.28 -10.53
C GLU A 9 13.59 4.15 -9.31
N GLU A 10 14.73 4.85 -9.26
CA GLU A 10 15.06 5.80 -8.19
C GLU A 10 14.00 6.92 -8.11
N ARG A 11 13.56 7.44 -9.25
CA ARG A 11 12.48 8.43 -9.31
C ARG A 11 11.14 7.83 -8.85
N ALA A 12 10.80 6.62 -9.27
CA ALA A 12 9.57 5.95 -8.88
C ALA A 12 9.53 5.71 -7.35
N TYR A 13 10.63 5.24 -6.78
CA TYR A 13 10.79 5.03 -5.35
C TYR A 13 10.69 6.35 -4.58
N ALA A 14 11.34 7.42 -5.06
CA ALA A 14 11.25 8.74 -4.43
C ALA A 14 9.81 9.28 -4.42
N LEU A 15 9.06 9.12 -5.53
CA LEU A 15 7.66 9.52 -5.61
C LEU A 15 6.76 8.67 -4.70
N ALA A 16 7.02 7.37 -4.59
CA ALA A 16 6.30 6.49 -3.67
C ALA A 16 6.57 6.87 -2.20
N SER A 17 7.82 7.19 -1.87
CA SER A 17 8.22 7.61 -0.53
C SER A 17 7.52 8.91 -0.12
N GLN A 18 7.45 9.90 -1.02
CA GLN A 18 6.71 11.14 -0.77
C GLN A 18 5.21 10.90 -0.52
N ARG A 19 4.60 9.91 -1.20
CA ARG A 19 3.19 9.55 -0.99
C ARG A 19 3.00 8.88 0.37
N LEU A 20 3.91 7.99 0.75
CA LEU A 20 3.93 7.35 2.07
C LEU A 20 4.05 8.40 3.18
N ASP A 21 5.03 9.31 3.09
CA ASP A 21 5.25 10.35 4.10
C ASP A 21 4.00 11.21 4.34
N ARG A 22 3.29 11.55 3.25
CA ARG A 22 2.03 12.27 3.31
C ARG A 22 0.94 11.46 3.99
N ALA A 23 0.76 10.19 3.62
CA ALA A 23 -0.25 9.32 4.22
C ALA A 23 -0.01 9.13 5.73
N LEU A 24 1.25 8.87 6.13
CA LEU A 24 1.61 8.74 7.54
C LEU A 24 1.36 10.03 8.33
N THR A 25 1.64 11.19 7.72
CA THR A 25 1.34 12.50 8.33
C THR A 25 -0.16 12.67 8.56
N GLN A 26 -0.99 12.35 7.57
CA GLN A 26 -2.44 12.43 7.71
C GLN A 26 -2.98 11.51 8.80
N ILE A 27 -2.46 10.28 8.91
CA ILE A 27 -2.86 9.36 9.99
C ILE A 27 -2.50 9.95 11.36
N ARG A 28 -1.29 10.51 11.51
CA ARG A 28 -0.87 11.16 12.75
C ARG A 28 -1.69 12.38 13.12
N GLU A 29 -2.05 13.21 12.14
CA GLU A 29 -2.92 14.39 12.35
C GLU A 29 -4.32 14.00 12.82
N LEU A 30 -4.80 12.81 12.43
CA LEU A 30 -6.06 12.23 12.91
C LEU A 30 -5.93 11.57 14.30
N GLY A 31 -4.75 11.64 14.93
CA GLY A 31 -4.46 11.05 16.24
C GLY A 31 -4.07 9.56 16.18
N GLY A 32 -3.83 9.02 14.99
CA GLY A 32 -3.35 7.66 14.82
C GLY A 32 -1.83 7.52 14.97
N GLU A 33 -1.39 6.34 15.38
CA GLU A 33 0.03 5.96 15.36
C GLU A 33 0.29 5.07 14.15
N ALA A 34 1.25 5.44 13.30
CA ALA A 34 1.55 4.69 12.08
C ALA A 34 3.02 4.80 11.67
N GLU A 35 3.57 3.66 11.26
CA GLU A 35 4.82 3.51 10.54
C GLU A 35 4.53 2.96 9.13
N GLY A 36 5.51 2.99 8.23
CA GLY A 36 5.33 2.38 6.92
C GLY A 36 6.58 2.42 6.06
N GLU A 37 6.46 1.75 4.93
CA GLU A 37 7.54 1.55 3.97
C GLU A 37 6.99 1.49 2.54
N VAL A 38 7.86 1.75 1.56
CA VAL A 38 7.56 1.48 0.15
C VAL A 38 7.97 0.03 -0.13
N GLY A 39 6.97 -0.84 -0.29
CA GLY A 39 7.18 -2.26 -0.57
C GLY A 39 7.30 -2.60 -2.06
N ASP A 40 7.34 -3.90 -2.34
CA ASP A 40 7.37 -4.44 -3.69
C ASP A 40 6.10 -4.05 -4.49
N PRO A 41 6.21 -3.78 -5.81
CA PRO A 41 5.04 -3.54 -6.65
C PRO A 41 4.06 -4.74 -6.74
N ASP A 42 4.50 -5.96 -6.43
CA ASP A 42 3.62 -7.10 -6.15
C ASP A 42 3.16 -7.08 -4.69
N ALA A 43 1.86 -6.89 -4.50
CA ALA A 43 1.26 -6.79 -3.17
C ALA A 43 1.39 -8.07 -2.34
N MET A 44 1.48 -9.26 -2.96
CA MET A 44 1.65 -10.51 -2.22
C MET A 44 3.08 -10.65 -1.69
N GLU A 45 4.08 -10.21 -2.46
CA GLU A 45 5.48 -10.18 -2.01
C GLU A 45 5.65 -9.17 -0.88
N SER A 46 5.09 -7.96 -1.05
CA SER A 46 5.07 -6.92 -0.01
C SER A 46 4.41 -7.41 1.29
N LEU A 47 3.27 -8.10 1.19
CA LEU A 47 2.60 -8.71 2.34
C LEU A 47 3.48 -9.76 3.03
N HIS A 48 4.10 -10.67 2.26
CA HIS A 48 4.93 -11.73 2.82
C HIS A 48 6.12 -11.16 3.59
N LEU A 49 6.79 -10.18 2.99
CA LEU A 49 7.90 -9.47 3.61
C LEU A 49 7.47 -8.74 4.90
N ALA A 50 6.31 -8.08 4.89
CA ALA A 50 5.78 -7.37 6.06
C ALA A 50 5.46 -8.34 7.22
N LEU A 51 4.69 -9.40 6.95
CA LEU A 51 4.33 -10.41 7.96
C LEU A 51 5.54 -11.21 8.48
N GLY A 52 6.64 -11.26 7.70
CA GLY A 52 7.92 -11.79 8.16
C GLY A 52 8.64 -10.91 9.17
N ARG A 53 8.33 -9.61 9.24
CA ARG A 53 8.96 -8.64 10.14
C ARG A 53 8.14 -8.33 11.39
N PHE A 54 6.82 -8.33 11.28
CA PHE A 54 5.94 -8.09 12.42
C PHE A 54 4.68 -8.95 12.35
N ALA A 55 4.14 -9.31 13.52
CA ALA A 55 2.86 -10.00 13.62
C ALA A 55 1.72 -8.97 13.56
N ALA A 56 0.78 -9.15 12.64
CA ALA A 56 -0.41 -8.33 12.50
C ALA A 56 -1.65 -9.11 12.97
N ASP A 57 -2.64 -8.40 13.51
CA ASP A 57 -3.94 -8.96 13.87
C ASP A 57 -4.96 -8.86 12.72
N GLU A 58 -4.74 -7.95 11.78
CA GLU A 58 -5.64 -7.63 10.66
C GLU A 58 -4.84 -7.06 9.48
N VAL A 59 -5.37 -7.21 8.26
CA VAL A 59 -4.86 -6.53 7.07
C VAL A 59 -5.93 -5.62 6.46
N ILE A 60 -5.60 -4.34 6.30
CA ILE A 60 -6.45 -3.39 5.56
C ILE A 60 -5.90 -3.26 4.14
N VAL A 61 -6.74 -3.56 3.15
CA VAL A 61 -6.41 -3.39 1.72
C VAL A 61 -7.20 -2.20 1.19
N SER A 62 -6.51 -1.16 0.71
CA SER A 62 -7.17 -0.02 0.06
C SER A 62 -6.92 -0.05 -1.45
N THR A 63 -7.98 0.04 -2.24
CA THR A 63 -7.89 -0.05 -3.70
C THR A 63 -8.80 0.95 -4.41
N LEU A 64 -8.46 1.27 -5.66
CA LEU A 64 -9.40 1.88 -6.61
C LEU A 64 -10.59 0.94 -6.91
N PRO A 65 -11.67 1.44 -7.54
CA PRO A 65 -12.84 0.63 -7.88
C PRO A 65 -12.50 -0.45 -8.90
N LEU A 66 -13.32 -1.51 -8.96
CA LEU A 66 -13.09 -2.70 -9.80
C LEU A 66 -12.84 -2.37 -11.28
N GLY A 67 -13.49 -1.34 -11.82
CA GLY A 67 -13.32 -0.89 -13.19
C GLY A 67 -11.89 -0.44 -13.53
N ILE A 68 -11.10 -0.05 -12.52
CA ILE A 68 -9.75 0.49 -12.67
C ILE A 68 -8.72 -0.43 -12.02
N SER A 69 -8.98 -0.90 -10.80
CA SER A 69 -8.04 -1.66 -9.98
C SER A 69 -7.67 -3.02 -10.59
N ARG A 70 -6.38 -3.19 -10.91
CA ARG A 70 -5.82 -4.49 -11.33
C ARG A 70 -5.85 -5.52 -10.21
N TRP A 71 -5.70 -5.08 -8.97
CA TRP A 71 -5.74 -5.95 -7.79
C TRP A 71 -7.11 -6.57 -7.58
N LEU A 72 -8.19 -5.80 -7.80
CA LEU A 72 -9.55 -6.34 -7.68
C LEU A 72 -9.90 -7.29 -8.82
N ARG A 73 -9.45 -7.03 -10.05
CA ARG A 73 -9.57 -8.02 -11.14
C ARG A 73 -8.88 -9.35 -10.80
N GLY A 74 -7.82 -9.30 -10.01
CA GLY A 74 -7.08 -10.47 -9.53
C GLY A 74 -7.60 -11.06 -8.21
N ASN A 75 -8.71 -10.56 -7.67
CA ASN A 75 -9.27 -10.93 -6.37
C ASN A 75 -8.25 -10.88 -5.21
N LEU A 76 -7.43 -9.82 -5.18
CA LEU A 76 -6.33 -9.68 -4.22
C LEU A 76 -6.78 -9.76 -2.75
N PRO A 77 -7.83 -9.07 -2.27
CA PRO A 77 -8.20 -9.11 -0.85
C PRO A 77 -8.48 -10.54 -0.35
N ALA A 78 -9.23 -11.33 -1.14
CA ALA A 78 -9.52 -12.72 -0.78
C ALA A 78 -8.28 -13.63 -0.82
N LYS A 79 -7.30 -13.33 -1.69
CA LYS A 79 -6.01 -14.05 -1.70
C LYS A 79 -5.19 -13.73 -0.46
N ILE A 80 -5.16 -12.47 -0.06
CA ILE A 80 -4.47 -12.00 1.15
C ILE A 80 -5.07 -12.72 2.35
N GLU A 81 -6.39 -12.67 2.53
CA GLU A 81 -7.10 -13.32 3.64
C GLU A 81 -6.77 -14.82 3.73
N LYS A 82 -6.81 -15.51 2.60
CA LYS A 82 -6.49 -16.95 2.54
C LYS A 82 -5.03 -17.26 2.91
N VAL A 83 -4.08 -16.41 2.52
CA VAL A 83 -2.65 -16.67 2.71
C VAL A 83 -2.15 -16.20 4.07
N SER A 84 -2.60 -15.05 4.55
CA SER A 84 -2.23 -14.54 5.87
C SER A 84 -2.96 -15.26 6.99
N GLY A 85 -4.17 -15.77 6.73
CA GLY A 85 -5.06 -16.28 7.77
C GLY A 85 -5.61 -15.19 8.70
N LEU A 86 -5.40 -13.91 8.35
CA LEU A 86 -5.84 -12.76 9.12
C LEU A 86 -7.15 -12.20 8.52
N PRO A 87 -8.03 -11.62 9.36
CA PRO A 87 -9.14 -10.81 8.87
C PRO A 87 -8.65 -9.75 7.89
N VAL A 88 -9.39 -9.59 6.78
CA VAL A 88 -9.12 -8.57 5.78
C VAL A 88 -10.26 -7.58 5.70
N VAL A 89 -9.98 -6.31 5.97
CA VAL A 89 -10.89 -5.20 5.65
C VAL A 89 -10.50 -4.59 4.33
N HIS A 90 -11.42 -4.64 3.37
CA HIS A 90 -11.22 -4.07 2.05
C HIS A 90 -11.94 -2.72 1.93
N LEU A 91 -11.15 -1.66 1.73
CA LEU A 91 -11.62 -0.31 1.47
C LEU A 91 -11.52 -0.04 -0.05
N VAL A 92 -12.63 0.43 -0.62
CA VAL A 92 -12.66 0.90 -2.00
C VAL A 92 -12.76 2.42 -1.99
N ASP A 93 -11.78 3.08 -2.60
CA ASP A 93 -11.83 4.51 -2.88
C ASP A 93 -12.58 4.71 -4.20
N ASP A 94 -13.77 5.31 -4.14
CA ASP A 94 -14.60 5.71 -5.28
C ASP A 94 -14.09 6.97 -6.00
N GLY A 95 -12.96 7.53 -5.55
CA GLY A 95 -12.38 8.77 -6.04
C GLY A 95 -13.04 10.00 -5.39
N PRO A 96 -12.65 11.21 -5.80
CA PRO A 96 -13.28 12.41 -5.25
C PRO A 96 -14.77 12.38 -5.55
N ARG A 97 -15.61 12.41 -4.50
CA ARG A 97 -17.01 12.79 -4.67
C ARG A 97 -17.00 14.21 -5.22
N ALA A 98 -17.44 14.37 -6.46
CA ALA A 98 -17.68 15.70 -7.03
C ALA A 98 -18.74 16.38 -6.14
N GLY A 99 -18.28 17.34 -5.34
CA GLY A 99 -19.11 18.32 -4.64
C GLY A 99 -19.34 19.54 -5.51
#